data_AF-A0A3D5Y4D8-F1
#
_entry.id   AF-A0A3D5Y4D8-F1
#
_cell.length_a   1.000
_cell.length_b   1.000
_cell.length_c   1.000
_cell.angle_alpha   90.00
_cell.angle_beta   90.00
_cell.angle_gamma   90.00
#
_symmetry.space_group_name_H-M   'P 1'
#
loop_
_entity.id
_entity.type
_entity.pdbx_description
1 polymer ?
#
loop_
_entity_poly.entity_id
_entity_poly.type
_entity_poly.pdbx_seq_one_letter_code
_entity_poly.pdbx_strand_id
1 'polypeptide(L)'
;NLCLYCGGRFRNLELSRDHVRPISRGGVDKWQNVVSACKRCNHHKGNRLPEETGMQLLAVPFVPTHAEYIYLSGKRILADQMEFLLAHFPRNSLLHQRLDDAV
;
A
#
# COMPACT_ATOMS: atom_id res chain seq x y z
N ASN A 1 -4.56 12.81 6.85
CA ASN A 1 -4.02 11.79 5.92
C ASN A 1 -2.82 11.09 6.56
N LEU A 2 -2.53 9.83 6.20
CA LEU A 2 -1.56 8.97 6.91
C LEU A 2 -0.24 8.87 6.12
N CYS A 3 0.91 8.84 6.81
CA CYS A 3 2.18 8.41 6.23
C CYS A 3 2.32 6.89 6.35
N LEU A 4 2.49 6.17 5.24
CA LEU A 4 2.58 4.70 5.23
C LEU A 4 3.92 4.14 5.71
N TYR A 5 4.91 4.99 6.01
CA TYR A 5 6.16 4.57 6.64
C TYR A 5 6.15 4.71 8.17
N CYS A 6 5.61 5.82 8.71
CA CYS A 6 5.70 6.09 10.15
C CYS A 6 4.36 6.13 10.89
N GLY A 7 3.23 6.02 10.18
CA GLY A 7 1.89 6.04 10.80
C GLY A 7 1.45 7.40 11.33
N GLY A 8 2.26 8.43 11.16
CA GLY A 8 1.88 9.78 11.54
C GLY A 8 0.72 10.31 10.69
N ARG A 9 -0.15 11.11 11.33
CA ARG A 9 -1.22 11.85 10.65
C ARG A 9 -0.75 13.26 10.30
N PHE A 10 -0.95 13.64 9.04
CA PHE A 10 -0.49 14.90 8.47
C PHE A 10 -1.57 15.57 7.62
N ARG A 11 -1.44 16.87 7.37
CA ARG A 11 -2.22 17.57 6.34
C ARG A 11 -1.76 17.13 4.95
N ASN A 12 -2.62 17.30 3.94
CA ASN A 12 -2.28 16.90 2.56
C ASN A 12 -1.00 17.56 2.04
N LEU A 13 -0.79 18.83 2.36
CA LEU A 13 0.38 19.62 1.94
C LEU A 13 1.71 19.11 2.54
N GLU A 14 1.65 18.28 3.57
CA GLU A 14 2.82 17.73 4.28
C GLU A 14 3.16 16.30 3.83
N LEU A 15 2.33 15.74 2.94
CA LEU A 15 2.50 14.43 2.35
C LEU A 15 2.87 14.56 0.89
N SER A 16 3.73 13.64 0.45
CA SER A 16 4.09 13.43 -0.94
C SER A 16 3.75 12.02 -1.36
N ARG A 17 3.50 11.82 -2.65
CA ARG A 17 3.52 10.50 -3.28
C ARG A 17 4.98 10.03 -3.35
N ASP A 18 5.29 8.89 -2.75
CA ASP A 18 6.61 8.24 -2.85
C ASP A 18 6.47 6.90 -3.56
N HIS A 19 7.45 6.56 -4.37
CA HIS A 19 7.53 5.24 -5.02
C HIS A 19 8.25 4.26 -4.10
N VAL A 20 7.58 3.20 -3.67
CA VAL A 20 8.14 2.15 -2.79
C VAL A 20 9.47 1.65 -3.38
N ARG A 21 9.45 1.20 -4.63
CA ARG A 21 10.64 1.03 -5.47
C ARG A 21 10.88 2.33 -6.25
N PRO A 22 11.98 3.05 -6.03
CA PRO A 22 12.28 4.30 -6.75
C PRO A 22 12.36 4.09 -8.27
N ILE A 23 11.88 5.06 -9.06
CA ILE A 23 11.96 5.02 -10.53
C ILE A 23 13.42 4.85 -11.00
N SER A 24 14.35 5.54 -10.35
CA SER A 24 15.80 5.44 -10.65
C SER A 24 16.39 4.05 -10.46
N ARG A 25 15.67 3.15 -9.76
CA ARG A 25 16.07 1.74 -9.59
C ARG A 25 15.21 0.79 -10.41
N GLY A 26 14.39 1.30 -11.32
CA GLY A 26 13.47 0.53 -12.15
C GLY A 26 12.09 0.31 -11.53
N GLY A 27 11.68 1.14 -10.56
CA GLY A 27 10.30 1.18 -10.10
C GLY A 27 9.37 1.76 -11.17
N VAL A 28 8.11 1.33 -11.16
CA VAL A 28 7.09 1.78 -12.12
C VAL A 28 6.12 2.76 -11.47
N ASP A 29 5.60 3.74 -12.23
CA ASP A 29 4.56 4.65 -11.75
C ASP A 29 3.18 3.99 -11.83
N LYS A 30 2.94 3.02 -10.94
CA LYS A 30 1.66 2.32 -10.78
C LYS A 30 1.20 2.39 -9.33
N TRP A 31 -0.11 2.31 -9.11
CA TRP A 31 -0.73 2.34 -7.78
C TRP A 31 -0.09 1.36 -6.78
N GLN A 32 0.27 0.16 -7.23
CA GLN A 32 0.91 -0.89 -6.43
C GLN A 32 2.36 -0.56 -6.02
N ASN A 33 2.93 0.54 -6.50
CA ASN A 33 4.28 0.98 -6.17
C ASN A 33 4.29 2.38 -5.57
N VAL A 34 3.15 3.00 -5.27
CA VAL A 34 3.10 4.36 -4.70
C VAL A 34 2.37 4.40 -3.38
N VAL A 35 2.91 5.19 -2.46
CA VAL A 35 2.39 5.36 -1.10
C VAL A 35 2.41 6.83 -0.67
N SER A 36 1.60 7.19 0.31
CA SER A 36 1.67 8.50 0.95
C SER A 36 2.81 8.53 1.97
N ALA A 37 3.72 9.49 1.84
CA ALA A 37 4.88 9.64 2.71
C ALA A 37 5.02 11.07 3.22
N CYS A 38 5.32 11.26 4.51
CA CYS A 38 5.66 12.59 5.01
C CYS A 38 7.07 13.00 4.58
N LYS A 39 7.35 14.32 4.55
CA LYS A 39 8.66 14.86 4.13
C LYS A 39 9.86 14.18 4.80
N ARG A 40 9.79 13.94 6.11
CA ARG A 40 10.86 13.28 6.88
C ARG A 40 11.12 11.86 6.37
N CYS A 41 10.07 11.04 6.23
CA CYS A 41 10.22 9.65 5.81
C CYS A 41 10.64 9.56 4.35
N ASN A 42 10.00 10.34 3.48
CA ASN A 42 10.33 10.37 2.06
C ASN A 42 11.81 10.76 1.84
N HIS A 43 12.29 11.81 2.52
CA HIS A 43 13.69 12.22 2.42
C HIS A 43 14.66 11.18 3.00
N HIS A 44 14.30 10.53 4.11
CA HIS A 44 15.13 9.48 4.70
C HIS A 44 15.24 8.26 3.77
N LYS A 45 14.15 7.84 3.13
CA LYS A 45 14.17 6.76 2.13
C LYS A 45 14.99 7.16 0.90
N GLY A 46 14.67 8.32 0.29
CA GLY A 46 15.35 8.80 -0.91
C GLY A 46 15.24 7.80 -2.07
N ASN A 47 16.36 7.52 -2.74
CA ASN A 47 16.45 6.54 -3.83
C ASN A 47 16.69 5.10 -3.35
N ARG A 48 16.50 4.82 -2.06
CA ARG A 48 16.61 3.47 -1.50
C ARG A 48 15.27 2.77 -1.46
N LEU A 49 15.31 1.44 -1.37
CA LEU A 49 14.18 0.61 -1.00
C LEU A 49 13.88 0.80 0.50
N PRO A 50 12.63 0.66 0.97
CA PRO A 50 12.30 0.77 2.39
C PRO A 50 13.16 -0.15 3.27
N GLU A 51 13.43 -1.37 2.79
CA GLU A 51 14.20 -2.37 3.51
C GLU A 51 15.67 -1.95 3.73
N GLU A 52 16.24 -1.18 2.80
CA GLU A 52 17.61 -0.66 2.88
C GLU A 52 17.76 0.48 3.91
N THR A 53 16.66 1.06 4.37
CA THR A 53 16.64 2.10 5.41
C THR A 53 16.04 1.61 6.72
N GLY A 54 15.72 0.31 6.83
CA GLY A 54 15.03 -0.26 7.98
C GLY A 54 13.59 0.26 8.13
N MET A 55 13.02 0.82 7.05
CA MET A 55 11.63 1.23 7.02
C MET A 55 10.74 0.05 6.63
N GLN A 56 9.55 -0.01 7.23
CA GLN A 56 8.51 -0.95 6.85
C GLN A 56 7.28 -0.17 6.39
N LEU A 57 6.55 -0.78 5.46
CA LEU A 57 5.24 -0.27 5.06
C LEU A 57 4.18 -0.71 6.06
N LEU A 58 3.32 0.21 6.46
CA LEU A 58 2.16 -0.09 7.29
C LEU A 58 1.06 -0.84 6.53
N ALA A 59 1.04 -0.69 5.21
CA ALA A 59 0.12 -1.38 4.32
C ALA A 59 0.77 -1.53 2.95
N VAL A 60 0.62 -2.71 2.34
CA VAL A 60 1.05 -2.94 0.96
C VAL A 60 0.06 -2.26 0.02
N PRO A 61 0.51 -1.35 -0.86
CA PRO A 61 -0.37 -0.72 -1.82
C PRO A 61 -0.91 -1.75 -2.83
N PHE A 62 -2.23 -1.80 -3.00
CA PHE A 62 -2.88 -2.63 -4.00
C PHE A 62 -4.04 -1.88 -4.64
N VAL A 63 -4.50 -2.37 -5.80
CA VAL A 63 -5.68 -1.83 -6.48
C VAL A 63 -6.82 -2.83 -6.27
N PRO A 64 -7.86 -2.48 -5.50
CA PRO A 64 -9.01 -3.35 -5.33
C PRO A 64 -9.82 -3.43 -6.64
N THR A 65 -10.48 -4.56 -6.88
CA THR A 65 -11.57 -4.62 -7.86
C THR A 65 -12.75 -3.77 -7.40
N HIS A 66 -13.72 -3.53 -8.30
CA HIS A 66 -14.94 -2.81 -7.92
C HIS A 66 -15.70 -3.53 -6.78
N ALA A 67 -15.77 -4.86 -6.81
CA ALA A 67 -16.41 -5.65 -5.77
C ALA A 67 -15.66 -5.56 -4.43
N GLU A 68 -14.33 -5.69 -4.42
CA GLU A 68 -13.50 -5.47 -3.22
C GLU A 68 -13.67 -4.06 -2.67
N TYR A 69 -13.66 -3.04 -3.52
CA TYR A 69 -13.83 -1.65 -3.12
C TYR A 69 -15.18 -1.43 -2.43
N ILE A 70 -16.28 -1.90 -3.02
CA ILE A 70 -17.62 -1.81 -2.40
C ILE A 70 -17.61 -2.55 -1.05
N TYR A 71 -16.97 -3.71 -0.98
CA TYR A 71 -16.95 -4.52 0.24
C TYR A 71 -16.14 -3.86 1.38
N LEU A 72 -15.02 -3.20 1.05
CA LEU A 72 -14.22 -2.45 2.03
C LEU A 72 -14.88 -1.13 2.44
N SER A 73 -15.63 -0.51 1.52
CA SER A 73 -16.22 0.81 1.72
C SER A 73 -17.20 0.83 2.89
N GLY A 74 -17.04 1.83 3.77
CA GLY A 74 -17.92 2.02 4.93
C GLY A 74 -17.69 1.04 6.09
N LYS A 75 -16.71 0.12 5.99
CA LYS A 75 -16.37 -0.79 7.09
C LYS A 75 -15.16 -0.28 7.88
N ARG A 76 -15.25 -0.37 9.21
CA ARG A 76 -14.10 -0.18 10.11
C ARG A 76 -13.45 -1.54 10.37
N ILE A 77 -12.50 -1.91 9.51
CA ILE A 77 -11.78 -3.18 9.60
C ILE A 77 -10.59 -2.97 10.54
N LEU A 78 -10.56 -3.71 11.65
CA LEU A 78 -9.47 -3.69 12.64
C LEU A 78 -8.42 -4.79 12.38
N ALA A 79 -8.73 -5.73 11.49
CA ALA A 79 -7.82 -6.77 11.01
C ALA A 79 -7.05 -6.30 9.76
N ASP A 80 -6.14 -7.13 9.27
CA ASP A 80 -5.52 -6.92 7.97
C ASP A 80 -6.58 -6.92 6.86
N GLN A 81 -6.49 -5.97 5.92
CA GLN A 81 -7.50 -5.81 4.88
C GLN A 81 -7.51 -6.97 3.89
N MET A 82 -6.34 -7.55 3.58
CA MET A 82 -6.25 -8.68 2.66
C MET A 82 -6.80 -9.94 3.32
N GLU A 83 -6.45 -10.19 4.57
CA GLU A 83 -7.04 -11.28 5.36
C GLU A 83 -8.57 -11.16 5.45
N PHE A 84 -9.07 -9.95 5.72
CA PHE A 84 -10.50 -9.68 5.74
C PHE A 84 -11.17 -9.97 4.39
N LEU A 85 -10.57 -9.55 3.28
CA LEU A 85 -11.10 -9.84 1.95
C LEU A 85 -11.10 -11.35 1.66
N LEU A 86 -10.01 -12.06 1.97
CA LEU A 86 -9.89 -13.50 1.70
C LEU A 86 -10.92 -14.33 2.47
N ALA A 87 -11.25 -13.94 3.70
CA ALA A 87 -12.25 -14.63 4.50
C ALA A 87 -13.69 -14.50 3.95
N HIS A 88 -13.97 -13.48 3.13
CA HIS A 88 -15.34 -13.16 2.69
C HIS A 88 -15.59 -13.36 1.19
N PHE A 89 -14.54 -13.45 0.37
CA PHE A 89 -14.67 -13.69 -1.06
C PHE A 89 -14.50 -15.19 -1.37
N PRO A 90 -15.28 -15.75 -2.31
CA PRO A 90 -15.15 -17.16 -2.71
C PRO A 90 -13.74 -17.50 -3.18
N ARG A 91 -13.29 -18.75 -2.97
CA ARG A 91 -11.96 -19.22 -3.40
C ARG A 91 -11.72 -19.16 -4.91
N ASN A 92 -12.79 -19.15 -5.71
CA ASN A 92 -12.73 -19.01 -7.17
C ASN A 92 -12.82 -17.55 -7.64
N SER A 93 -12.78 -16.57 -6.73
CA SER A 93 -12.80 -15.15 -7.07
C SER A 93 -11.46 -14.67 -7.67
N LEU A 94 -11.52 -13.57 -8.43
CA LEU A 94 -10.32 -12.88 -8.94
C LEU A 94 -9.33 -12.49 -7.84
N LEU A 95 -9.78 -12.31 -6.59
CA LEU A 95 -8.91 -12.02 -5.45
C LEU A 95 -7.95 -13.18 -5.18
N HIS A 96 -8.48 -14.40 -5.10
CA HIS A 96 -7.67 -15.59 -4.82
C HIS A 96 -6.75 -15.91 -6.02
N GLN A 97 -7.28 -15.83 -7.24
CA GLN A 97 -6.47 -16.05 -8.46
C GLN A 97 -5.25 -15.13 -8.53
N ARG A 98 -5.41 -13.82 -8.23
CA ARG A 98 -4.31 -12.85 -8.23
C ARG A 98 -3.22 -13.14 -7.19
N LEU A 99 -3.56 -13.79 -6.08
CA LEU A 99 -2.58 -14.14 -5.05
C LEU A 99 -1.85 -15.44 -5.40
N ASP A 100 -2.55 -16.41 -5.98
CA ASP A 100 -1.94 -17.66 -6.45
C ASP A 100 -0.93 -17.37 -7.58
N ASP A 101 -1.22 -16.41 -8.46
CA ASP A 101 -0.32 -15.98 -9.54
C ASP A 101 0.89 -15.15 -9.05
N ALA A 102 0.86 -14.68 -7.79
CA ALA A 102 1.92 -13.86 -7.19
C ALA A 102 2.95 -14.67 -6.39
N VAL A 103 2.77 -15.98 -6.29
CA VAL A 103 3.66 -16.97 -5.65
C VAL A 103 4.45 -17.71 -6.71
#